data_AF-A0A966NF08-F1
#
_entry.id   AF-A0A966NF08-F1
#
_cell.length_a   1.000
_cell.length_b   1.000
_cell.length_c   1.000
_cell.angle_alpha   90.00
_cell.angle_beta   90.00
_cell.angle_gamma   90.00
#
_symmetry.space_group_name_H-M   'P 1'
#
loop_
_entity.id
_entity.type
_entity.pdbx_description
1 polymer ?
#
loop_
_entity_poly.entity_id
_entity_poly.type
_entity_poly.pdbx_seq_one_letter_code
_entity_poly.pdbx_strand_id
1 'polypeptide(L)'
;MAFERGEGSWLFTKNGDGYLDMGAGIAVNALGHSNSELVEALTSQANKLWHVSNLYEIPEQQRLAELMVDTTFADNVFFTNSGTESCELAVKMVRKFWYEKGQGERVEIITFDGSFHGRSSAGIAAAGSEKLTKGFGPMLPGFVHLPWSNHDAIEAAINEKTAAILIEPIQGEGGIRLLPDQCLKGLRDLCDKHDILLVVDEVQCGIGRTGRLFAHEWSGIEPDIAMVAKGIGGGFPLGAVLAKTRAASGMTAGTHGSTYGGNPLACSVGIKVLEIVNTPEFLNSVTEKSGLITQGLLGLIDKYPDIFEEIRGTGLMIESSDLKKIIQTALELKKSRSGLTKGAFDSDRALDGHIVALIFEKPSTRTRVSFDVGVRQMGGQTIVLSGNDMQLGHGETIADTARVLSRYVDLIMLRTYEEATLHEMAQFAGVPVINGLTNFSHPCQIMADIMTYEEHRGSIKGKKVVWSGDGNNVFNSFAQAAEKFDFNLTFTGPETLKPDIKVIERAQQNGTKISIEHNPTLAIKDADLVVTDTWISMHDLQSARERRHNQLRPYQVNKELLSHAKSNALFMHCLPAHRDEEATSEVMDGKHSVIFDEAENRLHIQKAIMRWCLEK
;
A
#
# COMPACT_ATOMS: atom_id res chain seq x y z
N MET A 1 7.86 -23.39 15.90
CA MET A 1 7.60 -22.44 17.02
C MET A 1 6.31 -22.83 17.69
N ALA A 2 6.26 -22.89 19.02
CA ALA A 2 5.06 -23.22 19.79
C ALA A 2 5.01 -22.36 21.04
N PHE A 3 3.87 -21.71 21.28
CA PHE A 3 3.63 -20.87 22.45
C PHE A 3 2.92 -21.66 23.54
N GLU A 4 3.28 -21.44 24.80
CA GLU A 4 2.62 -22.08 25.96
C GLU A 4 1.84 -21.08 26.81
N ARG A 5 2.18 -19.80 26.74
CA ARG A 5 1.58 -18.75 27.55
C ARG A 5 1.48 -17.47 26.75
N GLY A 6 0.42 -16.70 26.97
CA GLY A 6 0.29 -15.33 26.47
C GLY A 6 -0.29 -14.43 27.56
N GLU A 7 0.16 -13.18 27.59
CA GLU A 7 -0.24 -12.17 28.55
C GLU A 7 -0.20 -10.79 27.90
N GLY A 8 -1.34 -10.08 27.87
CA GLY A 8 -1.45 -8.81 27.17
C GLY A 8 -1.06 -8.96 25.70
N SER A 9 -0.11 -8.18 25.21
CA SER A 9 0.38 -8.29 23.82
C SER A 9 1.60 -9.20 23.66
N TRP A 10 1.91 -10.06 24.63
CA TRP A 10 3.09 -10.93 24.60
C TRP A 10 2.72 -12.41 24.54
N LEU A 11 3.52 -13.16 23.78
CA LEU A 11 3.48 -14.62 23.68
C LEU A 11 4.82 -15.20 24.15
N PHE A 12 4.76 -16.34 24.85
CA PHE A 12 5.92 -16.99 25.43
C PHE A 12 6.01 -18.44 24.96
N THR A 13 7.17 -18.86 24.48
CA THR A 13 7.43 -20.25 24.10
C THR A 13 7.74 -21.10 25.32
N LYS A 14 7.74 -22.43 25.15
CA LYS A 14 8.13 -23.40 26.19
C LYS A 14 9.54 -23.20 26.77
N ASN A 15 10.41 -22.55 26.02
CA ASN A 15 11.79 -22.29 26.44
C ASN A 15 11.94 -20.92 27.14
N GLY A 16 10.84 -20.16 27.30
CA GLY A 16 10.82 -18.86 27.95
C GLY A 16 10.98 -17.65 27.02
N ASP A 17 11.21 -17.85 25.72
CA ASP A 17 11.37 -16.74 24.76
C ASP A 17 10.06 -15.94 24.62
N GLY A 18 10.14 -14.62 24.78
CA GLY A 18 9.02 -13.68 24.65
C GLY A 18 8.94 -13.02 23.28
N TYR A 19 7.73 -12.95 22.72
CA TYR A 19 7.42 -12.36 21.42
C TYR A 19 6.33 -11.31 21.60
N LEU A 20 6.56 -10.09 21.12
CA LEU A 20 5.51 -9.08 21.04
C LEU A 20 4.59 -9.43 19.88
N ASP A 21 3.34 -9.78 20.18
CA ASP A 21 2.34 -10.21 19.21
C ASP A 21 1.66 -9.00 18.57
N MET A 22 2.20 -8.57 17.44
CA MET A 22 1.54 -7.60 16.55
C MET A 22 0.63 -8.25 15.51
N GLY A 23 0.51 -9.58 15.49
CA GLY A 23 -0.42 -10.31 14.62
C GLY A 23 -1.80 -10.52 15.26
N ALA A 24 -1.87 -10.54 16.60
CA ALA A 24 -3.08 -10.70 17.40
C ALA A 24 -3.94 -11.89 16.97
N GLY A 25 -3.31 -13.02 16.59
CA GLY A 25 -4.01 -14.19 16.06
C GLY A 25 -4.79 -13.91 14.76
N ILE A 26 -4.25 -13.06 13.88
CA ILE A 26 -4.92 -12.53 12.68
C ILE A 26 -6.10 -11.63 13.08
N ALA A 27 -5.79 -10.58 13.84
CA ALA A 27 -6.74 -9.56 14.32
C ALA A 27 -7.89 -10.07 15.22
N VAL A 28 -7.73 -11.24 15.85
CA VAL A 28 -8.73 -11.86 16.74
C VAL A 28 -8.62 -11.33 18.17
N ASN A 29 -7.41 -11.27 18.73
CA ASN A 29 -7.19 -11.00 20.15
C ASN A 29 -7.21 -9.50 20.44
N ALA A 30 -8.38 -8.86 20.28
CA ALA A 30 -8.57 -7.41 20.41
C ALA A 30 -8.14 -6.85 21.77
N LEU A 31 -8.22 -7.66 22.84
CA LEU A 31 -7.84 -7.31 24.20
C LEU A 31 -6.55 -8.01 24.67
N GLY A 32 -5.76 -8.54 23.72
CA GLY A 32 -4.56 -9.32 24.00
C GLY A 32 -4.86 -10.75 24.49
N HIS A 33 -3.84 -11.41 25.02
CA HIS A 33 -3.88 -12.79 25.49
C HIS A 33 -4.20 -12.85 26.98
N SER A 34 -5.06 -13.81 27.34
CA SER A 34 -5.42 -14.13 28.74
C SER A 34 -5.86 -12.91 29.55
N ASN A 35 -6.58 -11.97 28.91
CA ASN A 35 -7.11 -10.79 29.59
C ASN A 35 -7.93 -11.22 30.81
N SER A 36 -7.61 -10.68 31.99
CA SER A 36 -8.18 -11.14 33.26
C SER A 36 -9.70 -11.00 33.33
N GLU A 37 -10.26 -9.94 32.74
CA GLU A 37 -11.71 -9.72 32.71
C GLU A 37 -12.41 -10.71 31.78
N LEU A 38 -11.81 -11.04 30.62
CA LEU A 38 -12.33 -12.08 29.73
C LEU A 38 -12.23 -13.48 30.37
N VAL A 39 -11.12 -13.77 31.06
CA VAL A 39 -10.93 -15.03 31.79
C VAL A 39 -11.96 -15.15 32.92
N GLU A 40 -12.24 -14.07 33.65
CA GLU A 40 -13.28 -14.05 34.69
C GLU A 40 -14.68 -14.26 34.10
N ALA A 41 -15.02 -13.58 33.00
CA ALA A 41 -16.30 -13.75 32.31
C ALA A 41 -16.47 -15.20 31.82
N LEU A 42 -15.44 -15.76 31.19
CA LEU A 42 -15.42 -17.13 30.70
C LEU A 42 -15.59 -18.13 31.86
N THR A 43 -14.75 -18.03 32.90
CA THR A 43 -14.75 -18.98 34.03
C THR A 43 -16.02 -18.89 34.87
N SER A 44 -16.52 -17.67 35.11
CA SER A 44 -17.78 -17.46 35.81
C SER A 44 -18.95 -18.08 35.07
N GLN A 45 -19.01 -17.93 33.75
CA GLN A 45 -20.06 -18.56 32.95
C GLN A 45 -19.86 -20.08 32.85
N ALA A 46 -18.62 -20.55 32.70
CA ALA A 46 -18.30 -21.97 32.64
C ALA A 46 -18.69 -22.72 33.93
N ASN A 47 -18.58 -22.08 35.10
CA ASN A 47 -19.03 -22.66 36.35
C ASN A 47 -20.57 -22.67 36.51
N LYS A 48 -21.30 -21.98 35.62
CA LYS A 48 -22.77 -21.93 35.62
C LYS A 48 -23.37 -22.84 34.54
N LEU A 49 -23.12 -22.52 33.27
CA LEU A 49 -23.79 -23.15 32.13
C LEU A 49 -23.07 -22.82 30.82
N TRP A 50 -22.84 -23.83 29.99
CA TRP A 50 -22.09 -23.67 28.74
C TRP A 50 -23.02 -23.60 27.53
N HIS A 51 -24.01 -24.49 27.46
CA HIS A 51 -24.75 -24.73 26.25
C HIS A 51 -26.13 -25.36 26.52
N VAL A 52 -27.16 -24.86 25.85
CA VAL A 52 -28.54 -25.39 25.93
C VAL A 52 -29.24 -25.51 24.57
N SER A 53 -28.54 -25.29 23.46
CA SER A 53 -29.10 -25.07 22.10
C SER A 53 -29.97 -23.81 21.98
N ASN A 54 -30.41 -23.50 20.75
CA ASN A 54 -31.29 -22.35 20.45
C ASN A 54 -32.79 -22.65 20.65
N LEU A 55 -33.14 -23.69 21.42
CA LEU A 55 -34.55 -24.04 21.75
C LEU A 55 -35.10 -23.30 22.97
N TYR A 56 -34.24 -22.66 23.76
CA TYR A 56 -34.58 -22.00 25.02
C TYR A 56 -34.14 -20.55 25.00
N GLU A 57 -34.68 -19.76 25.91
CA GLU A 57 -34.20 -18.41 26.18
C GLU A 57 -32.80 -18.47 26.80
N ILE A 58 -31.88 -17.69 26.23
CA ILE A 58 -30.50 -17.57 26.72
C ILE A 58 -30.27 -16.10 27.11
N PRO A 59 -30.31 -15.77 28.42
CA PRO A 59 -30.19 -14.38 28.87
C PRO A 59 -28.91 -13.68 28.39
N GLU A 60 -27.79 -14.40 28.31
CA GLU A 60 -26.51 -13.86 27.85
C GLU A 60 -26.53 -13.56 26.34
N GLN A 61 -27.23 -14.38 25.55
CA GLN A 61 -27.43 -14.16 24.12
C GLN A 61 -28.29 -12.92 23.88
N GLN A 62 -29.39 -12.80 24.63
CA GLN A 62 -30.28 -11.65 24.57
C GLN A 62 -29.55 -10.37 24.95
N ARG A 63 -28.82 -10.37 26.08
CA ARG A 63 -28.04 -9.19 26.50
C ARG A 63 -26.99 -8.77 25.48
N LEU A 64 -26.27 -9.72 24.87
CA LEU A 64 -25.31 -9.38 23.82
C LEU A 64 -26.01 -8.81 22.57
N ALA A 65 -27.17 -9.34 22.20
CA ALA A 65 -27.96 -8.81 21.10
C ALA A 65 -28.45 -7.39 21.39
N GLU A 66 -28.99 -7.13 22.59
CA GLU A 66 -29.42 -5.80 23.04
C GLU A 66 -28.27 -4.80 22.96
N LEU A 67 -27.08 -5.14 23.49
CA LEU A 67 -25.91 -4.26 23.40
C LEU A 67 -25.53 -3.93 21.96
N MET A 68 -25.59 -4.90 21.04
CA MET A 68 -25.29 -4.68 19.63
C MET A 68 -26.37 -3.82 18.94
N VAL A 69 -27.64 -4.05 19.22
CA VAL A 69 -28.75 -3.25 18.68
C VAL A 69 -28.67 -1.81 19.16
N ASP A 70 -28.44 -1.60 20.46
CA ASP A 70 -28.40 -0.26 21.07
C ASP A 70 -27.23 0.60 20.57
N THR A 71 -26.20 -0.01 19.98
CA THR A 71 -24.94 0.66 19.63
C THR A 71 -24.62 0.63 18.13
N THR A 72 -25.53 0.10 17.31
CA THR A 72 -25.33 -0.03 15.85
C THR A 72 -26.61 0.30 15.07
N PHE A 73 -26.54 0.19 13.74
CA PHE A 73 -27.68 0.34 12.83
C PHE A 73 -28.71 -0.82 12.90
N ALA A 74 -28.35 -1.93 13.57
CA ALA A 74 -29.05 -3.19 13.42
C ALA A 74 -30.27 -3.27 14.32
N ASP A 75 -31.36 -3.84 13.80
CA ASP A 75 -32.55 -4.16 14.60
C ASP A 75 -32.53 -5.62 15.08
N ASN A 76 -31.76 -6.47 14.39
CA ASN A 76 -31.72 -7.92 14.60
C ASN A 76 -30.28 -8.42 14.60
N VAL A 77 -30.01 -9.41 15.45
CA VAL A 77 -28.70 -10.05 15.56
C VAL A 77 -28.88 -11.56 15.58
N PHE A 78 -28.10 -12.27 14.78
CA PHE A 78 -27.99 -13.73 14.83
C PHE A 78 -26.55 -14.12 15.11
N PHE A 79 -26.32 -14.91 16.16
CA PHE A 79 -24.97 -15.35 16.55
C PHE A 79 -24.54 -16.63 15.84
N THR A 80 -23.28 -16.66 15.41
CA THR A 80 -22.59 -17.76 14.75
C THR A 80 -21.30 -18.10 15.52
N ASN A 81 -20.51 -19.03 15.01
CA ASN A 81 -19.25 -19.45 15.64
C ASN A 81 -18.01 -18.87 14.95
N SER A 82 -18.16 -18.31 13.75
CA SER A 82 -17.06 -17.80 12.94
C SER A 82 -17.53 -16.83 11.87
N GLY A 83 -16.60 -16.05 11.31
CA GLY A 83 -16.89 -15.18 10.16
C GLY A 83 -17.33 -15.95 8.91
N THR A 84 -16.89 -17.21 8.74
CA THR A 84 -17.33 -18.07 7.64
C THR A 84 -18.81 -18.45 7.77
N GLU A 85 -19.27 -18.78 8.97
CA GLU A 85 -20.70 -19.01 9.21
C GLU A 85 -21.51 -17.72 9.06
N SER A 86 -20.97 -16.57 9.46
CA SER A 86 -21.59 -15.27 9.22
C SER A 86 -21.75 -14.98 7.72
N CYS A 87 -20.76 -15.35 6.88
CA CYS A 87 -20.86 -15.23 5.42
C CYS A 87 -21.99 -16.10 4.85
N GLU A 88 -22.06 -17.37 5.26
CA GLU A 88 -23.12 -18.29 4.82
C GLU A 88 -24.51 -17.75 5.18
N LEU A 89 -24.65 -17.23 6.40
CA LEU A 89 -25.91 -16.63 6.84
C LEU A 89 -26.23 -15.35 6.07
N ALA A 90 -25.27 -14.45 5.86
CA ALA A 90 -25.50 -13.21 5.11
C ALA A 90 -25.95 -13.49 3.67
N VAL A 91 -25.29 -14.41 2.97
CA VAL A 91 -25.68 -14.85 1.61
C VAL A 91 -27.08 -15.47 1.60
N LYS A 92 -27.40 -16.33 2.57
CA LYS A 92 -28.75 -16.90 2.72
C LYS A 92 -29.79 -15.82 3.00
N MET A 93 -29.49 -14.85 3.86
CA MET A 93 -30.41 -13.76 4.23
C MET A 93 -30.73 -12.88 3.02
N VAL A 94 -29.72 -12.48 2.25
CA VAL A 94 -29.90 -11.72 0.99
C VAL A 94 -30.85 -12.45 0.04
N ARG A 95 -30.58 -13.73 -0.24
CA ARG A 95 -31.40 -14.51 -1.18
C ARG A 95 -32.80 -14.78 -0.64
N LYS A 96 -32.92 -15.03 0.66
CA LYS A 96 -34.21 -15.29 1.31
C LYS A 96 -35.09 -14.03 1.31
N PHE A 97 -34.52 -12.86 1.53
CA PHE A 97 -35.24 -11.58 1.47
C PHE A 97 -35.95 -11.41 0.12
N TRP A 98 -35.22 -11.58 -0.99
CA TRP A 98 -35.79 -11.44 -2.33
C TRP A 98 -36.79 -12.53 -2.69
N TYR A 99 -36.53 -13.77 -2.26
CA TYR A 99 -37.48 -14.87 -2.42
C TYR A 99 -38.83 -14.55 -1.76
N GLU A 100 -38.83 -14.09 -0.50
CA GLU A 100 -40.07 -13.72 0.22
C GLU A 100 -40.76 -12.48 -0.37
N LYS A 101 -40.03 -11.64 -1.11
CA LYS A 101 -40.60 -10.53 -1.89
C LYS A 101 -41.19 -10.96 -3.24
N GLY A 102 -41.19 -12.26 -3.55
CA GLY A 102 -41.65 -12.79 -4.85
C GLY A 102 -40.68 -12.52 -5.99
N GLN A 103 -39.42 -12.18 -5.69
CA GLN A 103 -38.37 -11.86 -6.66
C GLN A 103 -37.21 -12.87 -6.55
N GLY A 104 -37.53 -14.16 -6.49
CA GLY A 104 -36.56 -15.24 -6.25
C GLY A 104 -35.44 -15.38 -7.30
N GLU A 105 -35.56 -14.72 -8.45
CA GLU A 105 -34.50 -14.63 -9.48
C GLU A 105 -33.39 -13.62 -9.11
N ARG A 106 -33.63 -12.73 -8.13
CA ARG A 106 -32.60 -11.83 -7.58
C ARG A 106 -31.67 -12.60 -6.65
N VAL A 107 -30.64 -13.19 -7.24
CA VAL A 107 -29.65 -14.04 -6.54
C VAL A 107 -28.21 -13.59 -6.70
N GLU A 108 -27.94 -12.64 -7.60
CA GLU A 108 -26.59 -12.17 -7.92
C GLU A 108 -26.08 -11.22 -6.84
N ILE A 109 -24.93 -11.55 -6.25
CA ILE A 109 -24.25 -10.70 -5.27
C ILE A 109 -22.96 -10.19 -5.92
N ILE A 110 -22.82 -8.88 -6.02
CA ILE A 110 -21.61 -8.24 -6.52
C ILE A 110 -20.53 -8.29 -5.42
N THR A 111 -19.35 -8.76 -5.79
CA THR A 111 -18.15 -8.88 -4.92
C THR A 111 -16.92 -8.38 -5.68
N PHE A 112 -15.76 -8.36 -5.00
CA PHE A 112 -14.57 -7.68 -5.51
C PHE A 112 -13.34 -8.57 -5.55
N ASP A 113 -12.42 -8.32 -6.49
CA ASP A 113 -11.12 -8.99 -6.51
C ASP A 113 -10.38 -8.78 -5.18
N GLY A 114 -9.60 -9.78 -4.78
CA GLY A 114 -8.82 -9.78 -3.54
C GLY A 114 -9.63 -9.84 -2.24
N SER A 115 -10.96 -10.06 -2.29
CA SER A 115 -11.76 -10.23 -1.08
C SER A 115 -11.52 -11.57 -0.38
N PHE A 116 -11.85 -11.62 0.91
CA PHE A 116 -11.84 -12.84 1.70
C PHE A 116 -13.03 -12.90 2.65
N HIS A 117 -14.02 -13.75 2.34
CA HIS A 117 -15.24 -13.90 3.13
C HIS A 117 -15.33 -15.26 3.85
N GLY A 118 -14.19 -15.93 4.06
CA GLY A 118 -14.10 -17.24 4.68
C GLY A 118 -13.90 -18.39 3.69
N ARG A 119 -14.06 -19.62 4.19
CA ARG A 119 -13.62 -20.84 3.47
C ARG A 119 -14.72 -21.86 3.16
N SER A 120 -15.98 -21.55 3.48
CA SER A 120 -17.11 -22.37 3.06
C SER A 120 -17.50 -22.10 1.61
N SER A 121 -18.43 -22.88 1.07
CA SER A 121 -18.84 -22.79 -0.35
C SER A 121 -19.28 -21.38 -0.75
N ALA A 122 -20.06 -20.68 0.08
CA ALA A 122 -20.45 -19.30 -0.20
C ALA A 122 -19.26 -18.33 -0.08
N GLY A 123 -18.43 -18.46 0.95
CA GLY A 123 -17.28 -17.57 1.16
C GLY A 123 -16.24 -17.63 0.03
N ILE A 124 -15.87 -18.84 -0.41
CA ILE A 124 -14.92 -18.99 -1.52
C ILE A 124 -15.54 -18.63 -2.88
N ALA A 125 -16.85 -18.84 -3.07
CA ALA A 125 -17.55 -18.41 -4.27
C ALA A 125 -17.66 -16.88 -4.34
N ALA A 126 -17.93 -16.23 -3.22
CA ALA A 126 -17.92 -14.77 -3.11
C ALA A 126 -16.54 -14.18 -3.43
N ALA A 127 -15.45 -14.81 -2.98
CA ALA A 127 -14.09 -14.35 -3.25
C ALA A 127 -13.62 -14.62 -4.70
N GLY A 128 -14.01 -15.75 -5.30
CA GLY A 128 -13.78 -16.08 -6.71
C GLY A 128 -12.33 -16.35 -7.14
N SER A 129 -11.32 -16.02 -6.32
CA SER A 129 -9.92 -16.18 -6.68
C SER A 129 -9.52 -17.64 -6.89
N GLU A 130 -8.65 -17.93 -7.87
CA GLU A 130 -8.16 -19.29 -8.15
C GLU A 130 -7.54 -19.94 -6.89
N LYS A 131 -6.83 -19.13 -6.08
CA LYS A 131 -6.22 -19.56 -4.81
C LYS A 131 -7.22 -20.20 -3.84
N LEU A 132 -8.48 -19.73 -3.84
CA LEU A 132 -9.52 -20.19 -2.93
C LEU A 132 -10.46 -21.22 -3.56
N THR A 133 -10.62 -21.22 -4.89
CA THR A 133 -11.65 -22.02 -5.58
C THR A 133 -11.13 -23.27 -6.28
N LYS A 134 -9.84 -23.32 -6.63
CA LYS A 134 -9.25 -24.42 -7.41
C LYS A 134 -9.42 -25.77 -6.69
N GLY A 135 -10.12 -26.70 -7.37
CA GLY A 135 -10.35 -28.06 -6.89
C GLY A 135 -11.65 -28.28 -6.11
N PHE A 136 -12.47 -27.25 -5.90
CA PHE A 136 -13.72 -27.34 -5.12
C PHE A 136 -15.01 -27.26 -5.96
N GLY A 137 -14.92 -27.31 -7.29
CA GLY A 137 -16.09 -27.17 -8.17
C GLY A 137 -17.08 -28.34 -8.13
N PRO A 138 -18.36 -28.13 -8.54
CA PRO A 138 -18.93 -26.88 -9.07
C PRO A 138 -19.14 -25.83 -7.98
N MET A 139 -18.82 -24.57 -8.30
CA MET A 139 -18.98 -23.44 -7.37
C MET A 139 -20.44 -23.07 -7.17
N LEU A 140 -20.77 -22.52 -5.99
CA LEU A 140 -22.07 -21.91 -5.73
C LEU A 140 -22.28 -20.73 -6.70
N PRO A 141 -23.30 -20.76 -7.59
CA PRO A 141 -23.51 -19.69 -8.57
C PRO A 141 -24.08 -18.43 -7.91
N GLY A 142 -24.19 -17.34 -8.68
CA GLY A 142 -24.83 -16.08 -8.26
C GLY A 142 -23.86 -15.08 -7.61
N PHE A 143 -22.61 -15.05 -8.03
CA PHE A 143 -21.63 -14.03 -7.65
C PHE A 143 -21.07 -13.35 -8.90
N VAL A 144 -20.93 -12.04 -8.85
CA VAL A 144 -20.37 -11.20 -9.92
C VAL A 144 -19.13 -10.50 -9.38
N HIS A 145 -17.95 -10.94 -9.81
CA HIS A 145 -16.67 -10.41 -9.33
C HIS A 145 -16.24 -9.21 -10.17
N LEU A 146 -16.02 -8.07 -9.52
CA LEU A 146 -15.58 -6.82 -10.16
C LEU A 146 -14.23 -6.33 -9.62
N PRO A 147 -13.52 -5.46 -10.36
CA PRO A 147 -12.34 -4.78 -9.83
C PRO A 147 -12.66 -3.92 -8.60
N TRP A 148 -11.74 -3.90 -7.64
CA TRP A 148 -11.80 -3.15 -6.39
C TRP A 148 -11.95 -1.66 -6.65
N SER A 149 -12.87 -1.02 -5.91
CA SER A 149 -13.09 0.43 -5.93
C SER A 149 -13.43 1.04 -7.31
N ASN A 150 -14.07 0.26 -8.21
CA ASN A 150 -14.50 0.74 -9.53
C ASN A 150 -16.03 0.92 -9.61
N HIS A 151 -16.51 2.11 -9.23
CA HIS A 151 -17.95 2.43 -9.20
C HIS A 151 -18.64 2.34 -10.56
N ASP A 152 -17.96 2.73 -11.63
CA ASP A 152 -18.51 2.64 -12.99
C ASP A 152 -18.78 1.18 -13.39
N ALA A 153 -17.85 0.27 -13.05
CA ALA A 153 -18.03 -1.15 -13.28
C ALA A 153 -19.17 -1.74 -12.44
N ILE A 154 -19.35 -1.25 -11.21
CA ILE A 154 -20.44 -1.67 -10.32
C ILE A 154 -21.78 -1.23 -10.90
N GLU A 155 -21.94 0.05 -11.24
CA GLU A 155 -23.19 0.57 -11.80
C GLU A 155 -23.55 -0.14 -13.12
N ALA A 156 -22.56 -0.43 -13.97
CA ALA A 156 -22.78 -1.17 -15.22
C ALA A 156 -23.17 -2.64 -15.01
N ALA A 157 -22.80 -3.27 -13.89
CA ALA A 157 -23.10 -4.67 -13.60
C ALA A 157 -24.49 -4.88 -12.98
N ILE A 158 -25.07 -3.83 -12.37
CA ILE A 158 -26.39 -3.90 -11.74
C ILE A 158 -27.47 -4.17 -12.81
N ASN A 159 -28.24 -5.24 -12.59
CA ASN A 159 -29.32 -5.70 -13.46
C ASN A 159 -30.51 -6.23 -12.63
N GLU A 160 -31.53 -6.76 -13.30
CA GLU A 160 -32.76 -7.23 -12.65
C GLU A 160 -32.58 -8.40 -11.67
N LYS A 161 -31.46 -9.13 -11.75
CA LYS A 161 -31.07 -10.26 -10.88
C LYS A 161 -30.13 -9.86 -9.75
N THR A 162 -29.66 -8.61 -9.73
CA THR A 162 -28.80 -8.13 -8.67
C THR A 162 -29.57 -8.05 -7.36
N ALA A 163 -29.02 -8.71 -6.33
CA ALA A 163 -29.62 -8.85 -5.02
C ALA A 163 -28.93 -7.99 -3.96
N ALA A 164 -27.60 -7.90 -4.04
CA ALA A 164 -26.78 -7.19 -3.08
C ALA A 164 -25.38 -6.84 -3.61
N ILE A 165 -24.72 -5.91 -2.92
CA ILE A 165 -23.27 -5.71 -2.95
C ILE A 165 -22.69 -6.22 -1.63
N LEU A 166 -21.68 -7.09 -1.67
CA LEU A 166 -20.93 -7.57 -0.51
C LEU A 166 -19.50 -7.03 -0.55
N ILE A 167 -19.12 -6.28 0.48
CA ILE A 167 -17.82 -5.58 0.51
C ILE A 167 -17.20 -5.56 1.91
N GLU A 168 -15.87 -5.69 1.98
CA GLU A 168 -15.10 -5.36 3.19
C GLU A 168 -14.82 -3.84 3.20
N PRO A 169 -15.15 -3.05 4.24
CA PRO A 169 -14.73 -1.64 4.28
C PRO A 169 -13.20 -1.47 4.19
N ILE A 170 -12.46 -2.46 4.70
CA ILE A 170 -11.02 -2.60 4.53
C ILE A 170 -10.73 -4.06 4.18
N GLN A 171 -10.24 -4.33 2.97
CA GLN A 171 -9.81 -5.69 2.63
C GLN A 171 -8.53 -6.03 3.37
N GLY A 172 -8.59 -6.98 4.30
CA GLY A 172 -7.43 -7.37 5.07
C GLY A 172 -6.48 -8.28 4.28
N GLU A 173 -6.96 -9.47 3.92
CA GLU A 173 -6.19 -10.45 3.14
C GLU A 173 -5.84 -9.96 1.73
N GLY A 174 -6.60 -9.00 1.20
CA GLY A 174 -6.34 -8.31 -0.07
C GLY A 174 -5.19 -7.31 -0.03
N GLY A 175 -4.46 -7.20 1.08
CA GLY A 175 -3.30 -6.32 1.25
C GLY A 175 -3.63 -4.99 1.93
N ILE A 176 -4.45 -5.01 2.98
CA ILE A 176 -4.91 -3.84 3.75
C ILE A 176 -5.37 -2.69 2.81
N ARG A 177 -6.33 -3.00 1.93
CA ARG A 177 -6.89 -2.02 0.99
C ARG A 177 -8.10 -1.34 1.62
N LEU A 178 -7.91 -0.11 2.10
CA LEU A 178 -8.99 0.76 2.60
C LEU A 178 -9.86 1.22 1.42
N LEU A 179 -11.18 1.08 1.54
CA LEU A 179 -12.11 1.75 0.64
C LEU A 179 -12.31 3.19 1.13
N PRO A 180 -12.12 4.21 0.28
CA PRO A 180 -12.35 5.59 0.69
C PRO A 180 -13.81 5.82 1.16
N ASP A 181 -14.01 6.72 2.13
CA ASP A 181 -15.34 6.94 2.74
C ASP A 181 -16.41 7.34 1.72
N GLN A 182 -16.07 8.21 0.78
CA GLN A 182 -16.93 8.63 -0.32
C GLN A 182 -17.29 7.48 -1.25
N CYS A 183 -16.40 6.50 -1.41
CA CYS A 183 -16.65 5.32 -2.20
C CYS A 183 -17.67 4.42 -1.49
N LEU A 184 -17.52 4.17 -0.19
CA LEU A 184 -18.51 3.39 0.57
C LEU A 184 -19.88 4.09 0.62
N LYS A 185 -19.90 5.42 0.77
CA LYS A 185 -21.12 6.25 0.58
C LYS A 185 -21.75 6.04 -0.79
N GLY A 186 -20.97 6.12 -1.86
CA GLY A 186 -21.45 5.87 -3.22
C GLY A 186 -22.06 4.47 -3.41
N LEU A 187 -21.53 3.44 -2.72
CA LEU A 187 -22.14 2.10 -2.76
C LEU A 187 -23.48 2.06 -2.04
N ARG A 188 -23.61 2.75 -0.89
CA ARG A 188 -24.89 2.90 -0.20
C ARG A 188 -25.91 3.60 -1.09
N ASP A 189 -25.52 4.70 -1.73
CA ASP A 189 -26.39 5.47 -2.63
C ASP A 189 -26.83 4.63 -3.84
N LEU A 190 -25.93 3.82 -4.43
CA LEU A 190 -26.27 2.87 -5.50
C LEU A 190 -27.25 1.81 -5.01
N CYS A 191 -27.02 1.23 -3.83
CA CYS A 191 -27.93 0.25 -3.25
C CYS A 191 -29.33 0.81 -3.04
N ASP A 192 -29.44 2.05 -2.58
CA ASP A 192 -30.73 2.73 -2.39
C ASP A 192 -31.41 3.06 -3.72
N LYS A 193 -30.65 3.58 -4.70
CA LYS A 193 -31.14 3.91 -6.05
C LYS A 193 -31.71 2.70 -6.78
N HIS A 194 -31.06 1.54 -6.65
CA HIS A 194 -31.41 0.32 -7.39
C HIS A 194 -32.25 -0.68 -6.59
N ASP A 195 -32.57 -0.36 -5.34
CA ASP A 195 -33.28 -1.24 -4.43
C ASP A 195 -32.57 -2.60 -4.29
N ILE A 196 -31.28 -2.58 -3.94
CA ILE A 196 -30.46 -3.76 -3.64
C ILE A 196 -29.85 -3.62 -2.23
N LEU A 197 -29.46 -4.73 -1.61
CA LEU A 197 -28.93 -4.70 -0.23
C LEU A 197 -27.43 -4.38 -0.21
N LEU A 198 -26.99 -3.59 0.77
CA LEU A 198 -25.57 -3.42 1.08
C LEU A 198 -25.18 -4.38 2.23
N VAL A 199 -24.23 -5.28 1.97
CA VAL A 199 -23.63 -6.16 2.97
C VAL A 199 -22.20 -5.74 3.22
N VAL A 200 -21.86 -5.41 4.47
CA VAL A 200 -20.47 -5.13 4.86
C VAL A 200 -19.88 -6.30 5.62
N ASP A 201 -18.71 -6.76 5.19
CA ASP A 201 -17.91 -7.73 5.92
C ASP A 201 -16.97 -7.00 6.89
N GLU A 202 -17.38 -6.94 8.15
CA GLU A 202 -16.66 -6.30 9.26
C GLU A 202 -15.95 -7.35 10.12
N VAL A 203 -15.78 -8.59 9.63
CA VAL A 203 -15.15 -9.68 10.39
C VAL A 203 -13.75 -9.29 10.87
N GLN A 204 -12.97 -8.57 10.06
CA GLN A 204 -11.60 -8.18 10.39
C GLN A 204 -11.46 -6.73 10.88
N CYS A 205 -12.20 -5.80 10.27
CA CYS A 205 -12.10 -4.36 10.55
C CYS A 205 -13.09 -3.86 11.63
N GLY A 206 -14.03 -4.69 12.06
CA GLY A 206 -14.97 -4.36 13.13
C GLY A 206 -14.41 -4.54 14.55
N ILE A 207 -15.29 -4.30 15.53
CA ILE A 207 -15.02 -4.42 16.97
C ILE A 207 -13.81 -3.58 17.40
N GLY A 208 -13.89 -2.27 17.14
CA GLY A 208 -12.92 -1.30 17.64
C GLY A 208 -11.61 -1.24 16.85
N ARG A 209 -11.38 -2.14 15.89
CA ARG A 209 -10.08 -2.30 15.21
C ARG A 209 -9.57 -1.01 14.57
N THR A 210 -10.47 -0.22 14.00
CA THR A 210 -10.17 1.01 13.25
C THR A 210 -10.27 2.28 14.10
N GLY A 211 -10.59 2.17 15.39
CA GLY A 211 -10.90 3.32 16.26
C GLY A 211 -12.38 3.73 16.28
N ARG A 212 -13.22 3.02 15.52
CA ARG A 212 -14.69 3.01 15.64
C ARG A 212 -15.16 1.60 16.01
N LEU A 213 -16.38 1.47 16.53
CA LEU A 213 -16.90 0.14 16.85
C LEU A 213 -16.96 -0.70 15.57
N PHE A 214 -17.44 -0.13 14.46
CA PHE A 214 -17.35 -0.69 13.12
C PHE A 214 -16.76 0.30 12.11
N ALA A 215 -16.04 -0.21 11.10
CA ALA A 215 -15.33 0.63 10.14
C ALA A 215 -16.26 1.46 9.25
N HIS A 216 -17.44 0.96 8.88
CA HIS A 216 -18.40 1.70 8.07
C HIS A 216 -18.90 3.00 8.73
N GLU A 217 -18.78 3.13 10.05
CA GLU A 217 -19.14 4.35 10.79
C GLU A 217 -18.30 5.56 10.37
N TRP A 218 -17.05 5.34 9.93
CA TRP A 218 -16.20 6.42 9.38
C TRP A 218 -16.85 7.07 8.16
N SER A 219 -17.48 6.27 7.32
CA SER A 219 -18.20 6.72 6.16
C SER A 219 -19.62 7.24 6.48
N GLY A 220 -20.07 7.17 7.73
CA GLY A 220 -21.39 7.69 8.14
C GLY A 220 -22.58 7.06 7.40
N ILE A 221 -22.44 5.83 6.92
CA ILE A 221 -23.51 5.07 6.26
C ILE A 221 -24.06 4.01 7.20
N GLU A 222 -25.24 3.47 6.86
CA GLU A 222 -25.76 2.26 7.48
C GLU A 222 -25.91 1.16 6.41
N PRO A 223 -25.27 0.00 6.58
CA PRO A 223 -25.51 -1.14 5.70
C PRO A 223 -26.88 -1.76 5.98
N ASP A 224 -27.30 -2.70 5.14
CA ASP A 224 -28.49 -3.52 5.41
C ASP A 224 -28.14 -4.73 6.29
N ILE A 225 -26.93 -5.28 6.09
CA ILE A 225 -26.39 -6.44 6.79
C ILE A 225 -24.91 -6.20 7.09
N ALA A 226 -24.44 -6.57 8.29
CA ALA A 226 -23.02 -6.59 8.64
C ALA A 226 -22.61 -7.97 9.18
N MET A 227 -21.48 -8.49 8.70
CA MET A 227 -20.86 -9.71 9.20
C MET A 227 -19.82 -9.38 10.27
N VAL A 228 -19.82 -10.10 11.39
CA VAL A 228 -18.94 -9.84 12.53
C VAL A 228 -18.34 -11.16 13.03
N ALA A 229 -17.06 -11.16 13.39
CA ALA A 229 -16.40 -12.24 14.13
C ALA A 229 -15.07 -11.70 14.72
N LYS A 230 -14.06 -12.56 14.88
CA LYS A 230 -12.70 -12.24 15.37
C LYS A 230 -12.73 -11.43 16.67
N GLY A 231 -12.65 -10.10 16.59
CA GLY A 231 -12.59 -9.20 17.73
C GLY A 231 -13.71 -9.41 18.74
N ILE A 232 -14.94 -9.73 18.30
CA ILE A 232 -16.13 -9.89 19.17
C ILE A 232 -15.92 -10.96 20.25
N GLY A 233 -15.15 -12.00 19.97
CA GLY A 233 -14.88 -13.08 20.92
C GLY A 233 -13.58 -12.91 21.68
N GLY A 234 -12.74 -11.94 21.32
CA GLY A 234 -11.45 -11.70 21.99
C GLY A 234 -10.55 -12.94 22.09
N GLY A 235 -10.64 -13.87 21.14
CA GLY A 235 -9.95 -15.17 21.17
C GLY A 235 -10.89 -16.37 21.31
N PHE A 236 -12.12 -16.19 21.82
CA PHE A 236 -13.14 -17.23 21.85
C PHE A 236 -13.89 -17.31 20.51
N PRO A 237 -14.25 -18.50 19.99
CA PRO A 237 -15.04 -18.63 18.76
C PRO A 237 -16.45 -18.02 18.91
N LEU A 238 -16.65 -16.86 18.28
CA LEU A 238 -17.92 -16.15 18.22
C LEU A 238 -17.97 -15.34 16.93
N GLY A 239 -19.11 -15.40 16.26
CA GLY A 239 -19.47 -14.51 15.16
C GLY A 239 -20.90 -14.03 15.31
N ALA A 240 -21.28 -13.07 14.48
CA ALA A 240 -22.64 -12.59 14.37
C ALA A 240 -22.95 -12.08 12.97
N VAL A 241 -24.23 -12.01 12.64
CA VAL A 241 -24.77 -11.22 11.54
C VAL A 241 -25.74 -10.22 12.14
N LEU A 242 -25.46 -8.93 11.90
CA LEU A 242 -26.28 -7.80 12.29
C LEU A 242 -27.10 -7.38 11.07
N ALA A 243 -28.39 -7.11 11.23
CA ALA A 243 -29.26 -6.77 10.10
C ALA A 243 -30.39 -5.82 10.48
N LYS A 244 -30.77 -4.96 9.54
CA LYS A 244 -32.04 -4.22 9.61
C LYS A 244 -33.21 -5.20 9.51
N THR A 245 -34.32 -4.87 10.15
CA THR A 245 -35.57 -5.66 10.10
C THR A 245 -36.01 -5.94 8.67
N ARG A 246 -35.80 -4.96 7.77
CA ARG A 246 -36.03 -5.10 6.34
C ARG A 246 -35.29 -6.32 5.77
N ALA A 247 -33.96 -6.38 5.92
CA ALA A 247 -33.14 -7.45 5.36
C ALA A 247 -33.40 -8.80 6.06
N ALA A 248 -33.67 -8.78 7.36
CA ALA A 248 -33.96 -9.97 8.16
C ALA A 248 -35.41 -10.51 8.00
N SER A 249 -36.30 -9.81 7.28
CA SER A 249 -37.75 -10.11 7.26
C SER A 249 -38.10 -11.54 6.83
N GLY A 250 -37.28 -12.19 6.00
CA GLY A 250 -37.47 -13.58 5.59
C GLY A 250 -36.88 -14.64 6.54
N MET A 251 -36.22 -14.22 7.61
CA MET A 251 -35.50 -15.09 8.55
C MET A 251 -36.39 -15.49 9.73
N THR A 252 -37.44 -16.26 9.45
CA THR A 252 -38.35 -16.78 10.46
C THR A 252 -37.83 -18.07 11.10
N ALA A 253 -38.50 -18.52 12.18
CA ALA A 253 -38.18 -19.77 12.87
C ALA A 253 -38.03 -20.95 11.88
N GLY A 254 -36.88 -21.62 11.92
CA GLY A 254 -36.54 -22.76 11.05
C GLY A 254 -35.85 -22.40 9.72
N THR A 255 -35.74 -21.11 9.35
CA THR A 255 -35.08 -20.70 8.09
C THR A 255 -33.55 -20.89 8.13
N HIS A 256 -32.95 -20.62 9.28
CA HIS A 256 -31.54 -20.85 9.58
C HIS A 256 -31.40 -21.28 11.04
N GLY A 257 -30.30 -21.95 11.38
CA GLY A 257 -29.99 -22.33 12.75
C GLY A 257 -28.50 -22.61 12.92
N SER A 258 -28.05 -22.59 14.16
CA SER A 258 -26.73 -23.06 14.57
C SER A 258 -26.90 -23.88 15.84
N THR A 259 -26.17 -24.98 15.97
CA THR A 259 -26.15 -25.71 17.25
C THR A 259 -25.51 -24.83 18.31
N TYR A 260 -24.32 -24.30 18.06
CA TYR A 260 -23.52 -23.59 19.06
C TYR A 260 -23.63 -22.07 19.03
N GLY A 261 -24.08 -21.48 17.91
CA GLY A 261 -24.18 -20.04 17.76
C GLY A 261 -25.09 -19.44 18.84
N GLY A 262 -24.56 -18.44 19.57
CA GLY A 262 -25.29 -17.79 20.66
C GLY A 262 -25.30 -18.53 21.99
N ASN A 263 -24.41 -19.51 22.19
CA ASN A 263 -24.31 -20.20 23.47
C ASN A 263 -23.93 -19.25 24.63
N PRO A 264 -24.38 -19.52 25.88
CA PRO A 264 -24.11 -18.68 27.04
C PRO A 264 -22.63 -18.34 27.24
N LEU A 265 -21.73 -19.31 27.01
CA LEU A 265 -20.30 -19.15 27.26
C LEU A 265 -19.67 -18.12 26.32
N ALA A 266 -19.90 -18.26 25.01
CA ALA A 266 -19.40 -17.32 24.01
C ALA A 266 -20.03 -15.93 24.20
N CYS A 267 -21.33 -15.86 24.46
CA CYS A 267 -22.03 -14.59 24.65
C CYS A 267 -21.56 -13.84 25.90
N SER A 268 -21.28 -14.51 27.02
CA SER A 268 -20.70 -13.85 28.20
C SER A 268 -19.33 -13.23 27.93
N VAL A 269 -18.48 -13.92 27.15
CA VAL A 269 -17.19 -13.35 26.71
C VAL A 269 -17.42 -12.16 25.78
N GLY A 270 -18.33 -12.28 24.80
CA GLY A 270 -18.66 -11.21 23.87
C GLY A 270 -19.23 -9.96 24.54
N ILE A 271 -20.07 -10.12 25.57
CA ILE A 271 -20.56 -9.01 26.40
C ILE A 271 -19.39 -8.27 27.02
N LYS A 272 -18.46 -9.01 27.66
CA LYS A 272 -17.31 -8.38 28.32
C LYS A 272 -16.39 -7.68 27.32
N VAL A 273 -16.19 -8.26 26.13
CA VAL A 273 -15.45 -7.59 25.04
C VAL A 273 -16.11 -6.26 24.69
N LEU A 274 -17.41 -6.22 24.44
CA LEU A 274 -18.11 -4.97 24.09
C LEU A 274 -18.10 -3.94 25.22
N GLU A 275 -18.30 -4.37 26.47
CA GLU A 275 -18.25 -3.48 27.64
C GLU A 275 -16.90 -2.74 27.75
N ILE A 276 -15.81 -3.38 27.32
CA ILE A 276 -14.47 -2.78 27.33
C ILE A 276 -14.23 -1.97 26.06
N VAL A 277 -14.46 -2.57 24.89
CA VAL A 277 -14.10 -1.99 23.58
C VAL A 277 -14.98 -0.83 23.19
N ASN A 278 -16.28 -0.89 23.47
CA ASN A 278 -17.26 0.12 23.06
C ASN A 278 -17.36 1.28 24.07
N THR A 279 -16.20 1.82 24.43
CA THR A 279 -16.08 3.01 25.27
C THR A 279 -15.32 4.09 24.49
N PRO A 280 -15.69 5.38 24.63
CA PRO A 280 -14.92 6.46 24.01
C PRO A 280 -13.44 6.40 24.39
N GLU A 281 -13.14 6.07 25.64
CA GLU A 281 -11.77 5.94 26.15
C GLU A 281 -10.99 4.86 25.40
N PHE A 282 -11.57 3.66 25.23
CA PHE A 282 -10.89 2.57 24.51
C PHE A 282 -10.70 2.90 23.03
N LEU A 283 -11.75 3.35 22.35
CA LEU A 283 -11.72 3.67 20.91
C LEU A 283 -10.77 4.83 20.60
N ASN A 284 -10.75 5.87 21.43
CA ASN A 284 -9.76 6.95 21.32
C ASN A 284 -8.34 6.41 21.54
N SER A 285 -8.14 5.51 22.51
CA SER A 285 -6.81 4.90 22.72
C SER A 285 -6.34 4.08 21.52
N VAL A 286 -7.23 3.48 20.73
CA VAL A 286 -6.88 2.79 19.48
C VAL A 286 -6.36 3.81 18.47
N THR A 287 -7.04 4.95 18.33
CA THR A 287 -6.61 6.05 17.45
C THR A 287 -5.27 6.63 17.89
N GLU A 288 -5.06 6.84 19.19
CA GLU A 288 -3.79 7.32 19.74
C GLU A 288 -2.64 6.33 19.49
N LYS A 289 -2.85 5.04 19.79
CA LYS A 289 -1.85 3.98 19.54
C LYS A 289 -1.57 3.83 18.05
N SER A 290 -2.59 3.94 17.21
CA SER A 290 -2.45 3.97 15.75
C SER A 290 -1.56 5.12 15.33
N GLY A 291 -1.75 6.32 15.87
CA GLY A 291 -0.88 7.47 15.60
C GLY A 291 0.58 7.21 16.01
N LEU A 292 0.82 6.63 17.19
CA LEU A 292 2.16 6.28 17.66
C LEU A 292 2.83 5.21 16.78
N ILE A 293 2.10 4.14 16.42
CA ILE A 293 2.59 3.08 15.55
C ILE A 293 2.85 3.63 14.15
N THR A 294 1.94 4.45 13.62
CA THR A 294 2.10 5.12 12.33
C THR A 294 3.34 5.99 12.34
N GLN A 295 3.55 6.82 13.37
CA GLN A 295 4.75 7.64 13.50
C GLN A 295 6.03 6.78 13.57
N GLY A 296 6.01 5.68 14.32
CA GLY A 296 7.13 4.73 14.40
C GLY A 296 7.40 4.06 13.06
N LEU A 297 6.35 3.62 12.36
CA LEU A 297 6.43 3.02 11.03
C LEU A 297 6.87 4.03 9.98
N LEU A 298 6.48 5.30 10.07
CA LEU A 298 7.00 6.37 9.20
C LEU A 298 8.49 6.55 9.43
N GLY A 299 8.94 6.55 10.70
CA GLY A 299 10.36 6.51 11.02
C GLY A 299 11.08 5.27 10.48
N LEU A 300 10.40 4.11 10.41
CA LEU A 300 10.94 2.90 9.79
C LEU A 300 10.92 2.96 8.25
N ILE A 301 9.95 3.64 7.64
CA ILE A 301 9.93 3.92 6.20
C ILE A 301 11.07 4.88 5.86
N ASP A 302 11.28 5.92 6.67
CA ASP A 302 12.39 6.86 6.48
C ASP A 302 13.74 6.16 6.66
N LYS A 303 13.85 5.26 7.65
CA LYS A 303 15.10 4.57 7.99
C LYS A 303 15.39 3.34 7.12
N TYR A 304 14.35 2.62 6.73
CA TYR A 304 14.37 1.41 5.91
C TYR A 304 13.36 1.50 4.78
N PRO A 305 13.49 2.49 3.87
CA PRO A 305 12.55 2.64 2.77
C PRO A 305 12.58 1.42 1.82
N ASP A 306 13.51 0.47 2.06
CA ASP A 306 13.78 -0.72 1.26
C ASP A 306 12.95 -1.93 1.67
N ILE A 307 12.44 -1.86 2.89
CA ILE A 307 11.63 -2.91 3.49
C ILE A 307 10.19 -2.42 3.60
N PHE A 308 10.03 -1.15 3.92
CA PHE A 308 8.75 -0.51 4.14
C PHE A 308 8.62 0.69 3.22
N GLU A 309 7.39 0.91 2.80
CA GLU A 309 7.19 1.51 1.50
C GLU A 309 6.08 2.59 1.74
N GLU A 310 4.81 2.26 2.08
CA GLU A 310 3.76 3.20 2.63
C GLU A 310 3.36 2.82 4.04
N ILE A 311 2.43 3.56 4.65
CA ILE A 311 1.53 3.00 5.65
C ILE A 311 0.13 3.00 5.05
N ARG A 312 -0.49 1.83 4.96
CA ARG A 312 -1.89 1.66 4.56
C ARG A 312 -2.73 1.21 5.74
N GLY A 313 -4.02 1.52 5.70
CA GLY A 313 -5.00 1.08 6.67
C GLY A 313 -5.35 2.16 7.69
N THR A 314 -6.11 1.78 8.71
CA THR A 314 -6.58 2.71 9.74
C THR A 314 -6.75 1.98 11.08
N GLY A 315 -6.67 2.74 12.17
CA GLY A 315 -6.56 2.20 13.52
C GLY A 315 -5.41 1.18 13.62
N LEU A 316 -5.66 0.04 14.24
CA LEU A 316 -4.64 -1.01 14.44
C LEU A 316 -4.69 -2.10 13.35
N MET A 317 -5.02 -1.72 12.11
CA MET A 317 -4.99 -2.57 10.92
C MET A 317 -4.14 -1.88 9.85
N ILE A 318 -2.82 -2.15 9.83
CA ILE A 318 -1.82 -1.36 9.10
C ILE A 318 -0.85 -2.24 8.26
N GLU A 319 -0.41 -1.80 7.06
CA GLU A 319 0.60 -2.45 6.16
C GLU A 319 1.54 -1.44 5.43
N SER A 320 2.61 -1.88 4.74
CA SER A 320 3.56 -0.99 4.01
C SER A 320 4.11 -1.50 2.64
N SER A 321 3.68 -0.93 1.46
CA SER A 321 4.19 -1.24 0.06
C SER A 321 3.96 -0.16 -1.11
N ASP A 322 4.73 0.96 -1.22
CA ASP A 322 4.72 2.12 -2.16
C ASP A 322 5.49 2.13 -3.50
N LEU A 323 6.73 1.64 -3.57
CA LEU A 323 7.63 1.89 -4.70
C LEU A 323 7.13 1.22 -5.97
N LYS A 324 6.55 0.03 -5.88
CA LYS A 324 5.93 -0.64 -7.03
C LYS A 324 4.66 0.05 -7.49
N LYS A 325 3.89 0.63 -6.56
CA LYS A 325 2.72 1.43 -6.92
C LYS A 325 3.10 2.68 -7.68
N ILE A 326 4.13 3.40 -7.23
CA ILE A 326 4.62 4.59 -7.96
C ILE A 326 5.01 4.22 -9.40
N ILE A 327 5.71 3.09 -9.60
CA ILE A 327 6.04 2.59 -10.95
C ILE A 327 4.79 2.27 -11.76
N GLN A 328 3.83 1.54 -11.17
CA GLN A 328 2.59 1.14 -11.84
C GLN A 328 1.72 2.36 -12.21
N THR A 329 1.54 3.30 -11.29
CA THR A 329 0.84 4.57 -11.53
C THR A 329 1.53 5.37 -12.63
N ALA A 330 2.87 5.42 -12.66
CA ALA A 330 3.60 6.11 -13.72
C ALA A 330 3.38 5.47 -15.11
N LEU A 331 3.39 4.14 -15.20
CA LEU A 331 3.08 3.40 -16.43
C LEU A 331 1.64 3.68 -16.91
N GLU A 332 0.68 3.70 -16.00
CA GLU A 332 -0.72 4.04 -16.29
C GLU A 332 -0.88 5.49 -16.77
N LEU A 333 -0.21 6.44 -16.11
CA LEU A 333 -0.18 7.85 -16.51
C LEU A 333 0.48 8.08 -17.87
N LYS A 334 1.50 7.30 -18.22
CA LYS A 334 2.09 7.36 -19.55
C LYS A 334 1.12 6.82 -20.59
N LYS A 335 0.52 5.67 -20.32
CA LYS A 335 -0.45 5.02 -21.22
C LYS A 335 -1.70 5.87 -21.46
N SER A 336 -2.28 6.46 -20.42
CA SER A 336 -3.51 7.27 -20.50
C SER A 336 -3.31 8.56 -21.32
N ARG A 337 -2.06 9.01 -21.47
CA ARG A 337 -1.70 10.18 -22.27
C ARG A 337 -1.40 9.88 -23.72
N SER A 338 -1.45 8.62 -24.14
CA SER A 338 -1.25 8.26 -25.55
C SER A 338 -2.27 8.99 -26.43
N GLY A 339 -1.78 9.71 -27.44
CA GLY A 339 -2.62 10.52 -28.34
C GLY A 339 -3.00 11.92 -27.83
N LEU A 340 -2.69 12.27 -26.58
CA LEU A 340 -2.90 13.62 -26.06
C LEU A 340 -1.76 14.57 -26.45
N THR A 341 -2.08 15.86 -26.59
CA THR A 341 -1.05 16.89 -26.74
C THR A 341 -0.25 17.03 -25.43
N LYS A 342 1.02 17.45 -25.51
CA LYS A 342 1.89 17.55 -24.32
C LYS A 342 1.39 18.60 -23.31
N GLY A 343 0.55 19.54 -23.72
CA GLY A 343 -0.11 20.53 -22.86
C GLY A 343 -1.51 20.16 -22.38
N ALA A 344 -2.08 19.04 -22.82
CA ALA A 344 -3.38 18.57 -22.33
C ALA A 344 -3.28 18.13 -20.87
N PHE A 345 -4.29 18.49 -20.08
CA PHE A 345 -4.45 18.01 -18.71
C PHE A 345 -4.65 16.49 -18.66
N ASP A 346 -4.22 15.88 -17.56
CA ASP A 346 -4.68 14.55 -17.16
C ASP A 346 -6.18 14.59 -16.84
N SER A 347 -6.84 13.46 -16.98
CA SER A 347 -8.30 13.34 -16.84
C SER A 347 -8.81 13.72 -15.45
N ASP A 348 -8.04 13.41 -14.41
CA ASP A 348 -8.39 13.60 -13.00
C ASP A 348 -7.86 14.92 -12.42
N ARG A 349 -6.92 15.59 -13.10
CA ARG A 349 -6.29 16.84 -12.65
C ARG A 349 -5.87 16.79 -11.17
N ALA A 350 -5.09 15.78 -10.81
CA ALA A 350 -4.71 15.49 -9.42
C ALA A 350 -4.05 16.64 -8.62
N LEU A 351 -3.57 17.71 -9.27
CA LEU A 351 -3.00 18.90 -8.64
C LEU A 351 -3.85 20.16 -8.84
N ASP A 352 -5.12 20.03 -9.25
CA ASP A 352 -5.99 21.20 -9.40
C ASP A 352 -6.03 22.00 -8.09
N GLY A 353 -5.82 23.31 -8.18
CA GLY A 353 -5.73 24.20 -7.01
C GLY A 353 -4.44 24.12 -6.19
N HIS A 354 -3.47 23.25 -6.52
CA HIS A 354 -2.23 23.09 -5.74
C HIS A 354 -1.04 23.88 -6.35
N ILE A 355 -0.15 24.36 -5.48
CA ILE A 355 1.09 25.06 -5.82
C ILE A 355 2.30 24.21 -5.40
N VAL A 356 3.23 23.97 -6.34
CA VAL A 356 4.47 23.21 -6.10
C VAL A 356 5.68 24.12 -6.22
N ALA A 357 6.49 24.20 -5.16
CA ALA A 357 7.79 24.86 -5.19
C ALA A 357 8.85 23.93 -5.79
N LEU A 358 9.53 24.37 -6.84
CA LEU A 358 10.65 23.68 -7.47
C LEU A 358 11.96 24.44 -7.15
N ILE A 359 12.69 23.98 -6.14
CA ILE A 359 13.89 24.64 -5.62
C ILE A 359 15.15 24.00 -6.21
N PHE A 360 16.01 24.82 -6.80
CA PHE A 360 17.26 24.42 -7.43
C PHE A 360 18.47 25.20 -6.91
N GLU A 361 19.24 24.61 -6.01
CA GLU A 361 20.62 25.08 -5.76
C GLU A 361 21.59 24.54 -6.82
N LYS A 362 21.30 23.34 -7.34
CA LYS A 362 21.98 22.75 -8.50
C LYS A 362 21.11 22.87 -9.75
N PRO A 363 21.47 23.73 -10.73
CA PRO A 363 20.70 23.90 -11.96
C PRO A 363 20.48 22.58 -12.73
N SER A 364 19.31 22.41 -13.34
CA SER A 364 19.00 21.29 -14.24
C SER A 364 17.82 21.63 -15.15
N THR A 365 18.08 21.70 -16.47
CA THR A 365 17.02 21.97 -17.45
C THR A 365 16.00 20.84 -17.50
N ARG A 366 16.43 19.58 -17.56
CA ARG A 366 15.51 18.44 -17.72
C ARG A 366 14.69 18.18 -16.47
N THR A 367 15.29 18.19 -15.27
CA THR A 367 14.54 18.04 -14.02
C THR A 367 13.53 19.17 -13.85
N ARG A 368 13.91 20.42 -14.13
CA ARG A 368 13.00 21.56 -14.10
C ARG A 368 11.83 21.36 -15.05
N VAL A 369 12.10 21.06 -16.32
CA VAL A 369 11.06 20.93 -17.35
C VAL A 369 10.15 19.73 -17.07
N SER A 370 10.67 18.59 -16.62
CA SER A 370 9.85 17.40 -16.35
C SER A 370 8.92 17.61 -15.16
N PHE A 371 9.40 18.21 -14.05
CA PHE A 371 8.52 18.54 -12.92
C PHE A 371 7.50 19.61 -13.30
N ASP A 372 7.92 20.69 -13.97
CA ASP A 372 7.06 21.80 -14.36
C ASP A 372 5.92 21.36 -15.29
N VAL A 373 6.26 20.58 -16.33
CA VAL A 373 5.27 19.99 -17.23
C VAL A 373 4.39 18.99 -16.48
N GLY A 374 4.95 18.17 -15.61
CA GLY A 374 4.20 17.19 -14.82
C GLY A 374 3.14 17.83 -13.94
N VAL A 375 3.51 18.90 -13.23
CA VAL A 375 2.58 19.66 -12.38
C VAL A 375 1.46 20.28 -13.20
N ARG A 376 1.81 20.95 -14.30
CA ARG A 376 0.81 21.58 -15.19
C ARG A 376 -0.12 20.58 -15.84
N GLN A 377 0.39 19.42 -16.27
CA GLN A 377 -0.45 18.35 -16.80
C GLN A 377 -1.44 17.84 -15.75
N MET A 378 -1.08 17.84 -14.48
CA MET A 378 -2.00 17.47 -13.40
C MET A 378 -2.89 18.63 -12.93
N GLY A 379 -2.85 19.81 -13.56
CA GLY A 379 -3.71 20.95 -13.22
C GLY A 379 -3.13 21.93 -12.19
N GLY A 380 -1.94 21.65 -11.65
CA GLY A 380 -1.31 22.48 -10.63
C GLY A 380 -0.50 23.65 -11.17
N GLN A 381 -0.01 24.47 -10.26
CA GLN A 381 0.87 25.61 -10.53
C GLN A 381 2.27 25.37 -9.95
N THR A 382 3.27 25.99 -10.55
CA THR A 382 4.67 25.86 -10.12
C THR A 382 5.30 27.21 -9.80
N ILE A 383 6.15 27.21 -8.78
CA ILE A 383 7.04 28.31 -8.46
C ILE A 383 8.46 27.78 -8.56
N VAL A 384 9.25 28.27 -9.51
CA VAL A 384 10.65 27.85 -9.68
C VAL A 384 11.55 28.84 -8.97
N LEU A 385 12.34 28.35 -8.01
CA LEU A 385 13.27 29.16 -7.23
C LEU A 385 14.69 28.65 -7.47
N SER A 386 15.61 29.55 -7.83
CA SER A 386 17.02 29.23 -8.00
C SER A 386 17.83 29.62 -6.76
N GLY A 387 18.96 28.96 -6.53
CA GLY A 387 19.86 29.31 -5.42
C GLY A 387 20.37 30.76 -5.46
N ASN A 388 20.37 31.40 -6.63
CA ASN A 388 20.73 32.82 -6.76
C ASN A 388 19.60 33.78 -6.34
N ASP A 389 18.36 33.30 -6.34
CA ASP A 389 17.16 34.08 -5.97
C ASP A 389 16.75 33.84 -4.52
N MET A 390 17.38 32.87 -3.84
CA MET A 390 17.00 32.40 -2.51
C MET A 390 18.07 32.74 -1.46
N GLN A 391 17.62 32.93 -0.22
CA GLN A 391 18.44 33.05 0.99
C GLN A 391 18.51 31.73 1.77
N LEU A 392 18.40 30.59 1.09
CA LEU A 392 18.34 29.27 1.70
C LEU A 392 19.65 29.01 2.47
N GLY A 393 19.60 29.01 3.81
CA GLY A 393 20.79 28.89 4.66
C GLY A 393 21.70 30.13 4.70
N HIS A 394 21.33 31.21 3.99
CA HIS A 394 22.08 32.46 3.89
C HIS A 394 21.18 33.66 4.16
N GLY A 395 20.97 33.98 5.44
CA GLY A 395 20.11 35.07 5.91
C GLY A 395 18.90 34.58 6.70
N GLU A 396 18.43 33.36 6.42
CA GLU A 396 17.38 32.64 7.15
C GLU A 396 17.76 31.14 7.27
N THR A 397 17.36 30.49 8.36
CA THR A 397 17.67 29.06 8.56
C THR A 397 16.87 28.19 7.58
N ILE A 398 17.35 26.99 7.28
CA ILE A 398 16.60 26.02 6.46
C ILE A 398 15.28 25.67 7.16
N ALA A 399 15.31 25.49 8.47
CA ALA A 399 14.13 25.24 9.28
C ALA A 399 13.07 26.34 9.17
N ASP A 400 13.45 27.61 9.25
CA ASP A 400 12.50 28.74 9.14
C ASP A 400 11.97 28.88 7.71
N THR A 401 12.86 28.75 6.72
CA THR A 401 12.48 28.71 5.31
C THR A 401 11.44 27.60 5.05
N ALA A 402 11.67 26.40 5.57
CA ALA A 402 10.77 25.26 5.42
C ALA A 402 9.38 25.57 6.00
N ARG A 403 9.32 26.12 7.23
CA ARG A 403 8.07 26.50 7.89
C ARG A 403 7.32 27.59 7.12
N VAL A 404 8.02 28.62 6.67
CA VAL A 404 7.41 29.74 5.93
C VAL A 404 6.90 29.25 4.59
N LEU A 405 7.72 28.54 3.82
CA LEU A 405 7.37 28.08 2.49
C LEU A 405 6.17 27.10 2.51
N SER A 406 6.12 26.21 3.51
CA SER A 406 4.99 25.27 3.71
C SER A 406 3.64 25.93 3.96
N ARG A 407 3.60 27.25 4.22
CA ARG A 407 2.34 28.01 4.34
C ARG A 407 1.88 28.60 3.01
N TYR A 408 2.72 28.57 1.98
CA TYR A 408 2.47 29.19 0.68
C TYR A 408 2.32 28.17 -0.46
N VAL A 409 2.85 26.96 -0.28
CA VAL A 409 2.86 25.90 -1.28
C VAL A 409 2.41 24.59 -0.65
N ASP A 410 1.90 23.68 -1.47
CA ASP A 410 1.38 22.38 -1.06
C ASP A 410 2.42 21.27 -1.20
N LEU A 411 3.53 21.54 -1.91
CA LEU A 411 4.58 20.56 -2.15
C LEU A 411 5.91 21.27 -2.45
N ILE A 412 7.02 20.68 -2.00
CA ILE A 412 8.37 21.17 -2.28
C ILE A 412 9.17 20.08 -2.97
N MET A 413 9.76 20.37 -4.14
CA MET A 413 10.84 19.56 -4.71
C MET A 413 12.15 20.31 -4.51
N LEU A 414 13.11 19.64 -3.88
CA LEU A 414 14.40 20.23 -3.55
C LEU A 414 15.53 19.49 -4.26
N ARG A 415 16.32 20.24 -5.03
CA ARG A 415 17.58 19.80 -5.62
C ARG A 415 18.74 20.62 -5.05
N THR A 416 19.50 20.00 -4.16
CA THR A 416 20.53 20.64 -3.31
C THR A 416 21.90 19.95 -3.43
N TYR A 417 22.93 20.50 -2.80
CA TYR A 417 24.24 19.88 -2.68
C TYR A 417 24.24 18.84 -1.54
N GLU A 418 24.00 19.28 -0.31
CA GLU A 418 24.18 18.45 0.88
C GLU A 418 22.89 17.72 1.27
N GLU A 419 23.01 16.44 1.64
CA GLU A 419 21.86 15.64 2.07
C GLU A 419 21.28 16.12 3.41
N ALA A 420 22.09 16.73 4.27
CA ALA A 420 21.63 17.36 5.50
C ALA A 420 20.62 18.49 5.25
N THR A 421 20.83 19.31 4.22
CA THR A 421 19.89 20.39 3.84
C THR A 421 18.53 19.83 3.44
N LEU A 422 18.53 18.72 2.70
CA LEU A 422 17.29 18.02 2.34
C LEU A 422 16.57 17.48 3.58
N HIS A 423 17.28 16.82 4.49
CA HIS A 423 16.69 16.27 5.71
C HIS A 423 16.15 17.35 6.64
N GLU A 424 16.89 18.46 6.80
CA GLU A 424 16.43 19.59 7.61
C GLU A 424 15.17 20.24 6.99
N MET A 425 15.14 20.44 5.67
CA MET A 425 13.95 20.93 4.97
C MET A 425 12.76 19.98 5.19
N ALA A 426 12.94 18.68 4.99
CA ALA A 426 11.91 17.68 5.20
C ALA A 426 11.41 17.62 6.66
N GLN A 427 12.32 17.76 7.64
CA GLN A 427 11.98 17.72 9.05
C GLN A 427 11.08 18.89 9.49
N PHE A 428 11.25 20.07 8.90
CA PHE A 428 10.57 21.29 9.35
C PHE A 428 9.48 21.79 8.41
N ALA A 429 9.37 21.22 7.21
CA ALA A 429 8.26 21.48 6.30
C ALA A 429 6.95 20.88 6.85
N GLY A 430 5.85 21.62 6.70
CA GLY A 430 4.50 21.12 6.95
C GLY A 430 3.85 20.49 5.72
N VAL A 431 4.57 20.43 4.61
CA VAL A 431 4.16 19.85 3.33
C VAL A 431 5.22 18.89 2.81
N PRO A 432 4.89 17.95 1.90
CA PRO A 432 5.84 16.95 1.43
C PRO A 432 7.06 17.57 0.73
N VAL A 433 8.23 16.97 0.97
CA VAL A 433 9.52 17.38 0.37
C VAL A 433 10.09 16.24 -0.48
N ILE A 434 10.18 16.45 -1.79
CA ILE A 434 10.72 15.50 -2.77
C ILE A 434 12.21 15.77 -2.99
N ASN A 435 13.03 14.73 -2.85
CA ASN A 435 14.45 14.76 -3.25
C ASN A 435 14.60 14.73 -4.78
N GLY A 436 14.88 15.90 -5.36
CA GLY A 436 15.18 16.05 -6.78
C GLY A 436 16.60 15.61 -7.15
N LEU A 437 17.57 15.76 -6.24
CA LEU A 437 18.95 15.26 -6.26
C LEU A 437 19.76 15.87 -5.09
N THR A 438 20.70 15.10 -4.53
CA THR A 438 21.80 15.56 -3.66
C THR A 438 23.17 15.08 -4.18
N ASN A 439 24.26 15.46 -3.53
CA ASN A 439 25.60 14.87 -3.73
C ASN A 439 25.65 13.38 -3.41
N PHE A 440 24.69 12.85 -2.65
CA PHE A 440 24.67 11.45 -2.23
C PHE A 440 23.69 10.59 -3.04
N SER A 441 22.52 11.12 -3.44
CA SER A 441 21.45 10.35 -4.07
C SER A 441 20.74 11.08 -5.21
N HIS A 442 20.19 10.34 -6.17
CA HIS A 442 19.33 10.83 -7.26
C HIS A 442 18.07 9.94 -7.45
N PRO A 443 17.17 9.83 -6.45
CA PRO A 443 16.12 8.80 -6.42
C PRO A 443 15.09 8.91 -7.55
N CYS A 444 14.69 10.12 -7.94
CA CYS A 444 13.74 10.32 -9.05
C CYS A 444 14.28 9.85 -10.42
N GLN A 445 15.61 9.86 -10.62
CA GLN A 445 16.23 9.30 -11.83
C GLN A 445 16.08 7.78 -11.80
N ILE A 446 16.47 7.15 -10.69
CA ILE A 446 16.47 5.68 -10.61
C ILE A 446 15.06 5.11 -10.74
N MET A 447 14.06 5.76 -10.15
CA MET A 447 12.66 5.34 -10.36
C MET A 447 12.25 5.37 -11.85
N ALA A 448 12.77 6.33 -12.63
CA ALA A 448 12.58 6.35 -14.08
C ALA A 448 13.37 5.25 -14.79
N ASP A 449 14.59 4.93 -14.33
CA ASP A 449 15.38 3.81 -14.86
C ASP A 449 14.66 2.47 -14.68
N ILE A 450 14.14 2.22 -13.46
CA ILE A 450 13.36 1.02 -13.15
C ILE A 450 12.11 0.95 -14.02
N MET A 451 11.33 2.04 -14.09
CA MET A 451 10.14 2.10 -14.95
C MET A 451 10.48 1.79 -16.42
N THR A 452 11.58 2.35 -16.92
CA THR A 452 12.01 2.16 -18.31
C THR A 452 12.42 0.72 -18.57
N TYR A 453 13.11 0.08 -17.63
CA TYR A 453 13.44 -1.32 -17.75
C TYR A 453 12.16 -2.17 -17.77
N GLU A 454 11.24 -1.92 -16.85
CA GLU A 454 10.00 -2.69 -16.72
C GLU A 454 9.06 -2.51 -17.91
N GLU A 455 9.00 -1.31 -18.49
CA GLU A 455 8.28 -1.02 -19.74
C GLU A 455 8.77 -1.89 -20.91
N HIS A 456 10.09 -2.10 -21.02
CA HIS A 456 10.71 -2.81 -22.14
C HIS A 456 10.91 -4.30 -21.91
N ARG A 457 11.06 -4.75 -20.66
CA ARG A 457 11.51 -6.11 -20.32
C ARG A 457 10.71 -6.78 -19.19
N GLY A 458 9.68 -6.12 -18.66
CA GLY A 458 8.99 -6.57 -17.45
C GLY A 458 9.88 -6.48 -16.22
N SER A 459 9.47 -7.13 -15.13
CA SER A 459 10.10 -6.93 -13.83
C SER A 459 11.64 -7.04 -13.83
N ILE A 460 12.29 -6.09 -13.16
CA ILE A 460 13.75 -6.06 -12.98
C ILE A 460 14.25 -7.07 -11.93
N LYS A 461 13.32 -7.74 -11.22
CA LYS A 461 13.64 -8.71 -10.19
C LYS A 461 14.57 -9.83 -10.70
N GLY A 462 15.65 -10.06 -9.97
CA GLY A 462 16.67 -11.06 -10.23
C GLY A 462 17.58 -10.75 -11.43
N LYS A 463 17.40 -9.61 -12.11
CA LYS A 463 18.19 -9.22 -13.28
C LYS A 463 19.58 -8.75 -12.88
N LYS A 464 20.53 -8.83 -13.81
CA LYS A 464 21.89 -8.31 -13.63
C LYS A 464 21.99 -6.91 -14.24
N VAL A 465 22.16 -5.91 -13.39
CA VAL A 465 22.43 -4.52 -13.75
C VAL A 465 23.92 -4.25 -13.59
N VAL A 466 24.54 -3.66 -14.60
CA VAL A 466 25.96 -3.29 -14.56
C VAL A 466 26.09 -1.78 -14.67
N TRP A 467 26.69 -1.18 -13.65
CA TRP A 467 27.09 0.23 -13.66
C TRP A 467 28.53 0.35 -14.15
N SER A 468 28.76 1.10 -15.22
CA SER A 468 30.08 1.34 -15.78
C SER A 468 30.48 2.81 -15.62
N GLY A 469 31.54 3.08 -14.86
CA GLY A 469 32.00 4.44 -14.61
C GLY A 469 32.59 4.63 -13.22
N ASP A 470 32.26 5.74 -12.57
CA ASP A 470 32.67 6.08 -11.22
C ASP A 470 31.54 5.85 -10.20
N GLY A 471 31.92 5.66 -8.93
CA GLY A 471 30.98 5.55 -7.82
C GLY A 471 30.45 6.91 -7.41
N ASN A 472 29.35 7.33 -8.03
CA ASN A 472 28.72 8.63 -7.81
C ASN A 472 27.33 8.51 -7.14
N ASN A 473 26.60 9.62 -7.05
CA ASN A 473 25.27 9.65 -6.45
C ASN A 473 24.22 8.81 -7.19
N VAL A 474 24.35 8.66 -8.51
CA VAL A 474 23.47 7.82 -9.31
C VAL A 474 23.76 6.34 -9.03
N PHE A 475 25.04 5.95 -8.96
CA PHE A 475 25.40 4.60 -8.50
C PHE A 475 24.84 4.32 -7.10
N ASN A 476 25.00 5.26 -6.16
CA ASN A 476 24.48 5.09 -4.80
C ASN A 476 22.97 4.86 -4.79
N SER A 477 22.22 5.57 -5.64
CA SER A 477 20.79 5.34 -5.77
C SER A 477 20.44 4.04 -6.52
N PHE A 478 21.26 3.57 -7.46
CA PHE A 478 21.13 2.22 -8.02
C PHE A 478 21.37 1.14 -6.97
N ALA A 479 22.35 1.33 -6.08
CA ALA A 479 22.61 0.40 -4.98
C ALA A 479 21.43 0.35 -4.00
N GLN A 480 20.81 1.50 -3.71
CA GLN A 480 19.55 1.57 -2.96
C GLN A 480 18.43 0.84 -3.71
N ALA A 481 18.23 1.12 -5.01
CA ALA A 481 17.19 0.47 -5.80
C ALA A 481 17.38 -1.03 -5.99
N ALA A 482 18.62 -1.51 -6.04
CA ALA A 482 18.95 -2.94 -6.11
C ALA A 482 18.34 -3.69 -4.92
N GLU A 483 18.36 -3.06 -3.75
CA GLU A 483 17.72 -3.54 -2.54
C GLU A 483 16.19 -3.49 -2.66
N LYS A 484 15.60 -2.33 -3.03
CA LYS A 484 14.13 -2.17 -3.18
C LYS A 484 13.47 -3.15 -4.16
N PHE A 485 14.12 -3.35 -5.32
CA PHE A 485 13.54 -4.02 -6.48
C PHE A 485 14.12 -5.42 -6.71
N ASP A 486 14.98 -5.89 -5.78
CA ASP A 486 15.58 -7.22 -5.75
C ASP A 486 16.30 -7.58 -7.06
N PHE A 487 17.21 -6.73 -7.51
CA PHE A 487 18.09 -7.01 -8.66
C PHE A 487 19.57 -7.04 -8.25
N ASN A 488 20.40 -7.68 -9.06
CA ASN A 488 21.83 -7.79 -8.80
C ASN A 488 22.55 -6.60 -9.43
N LEU A 489 23.41 -5.91 -8.67
CA LEU A 489 24.19 -4.78 -9.16
C LEU A 489 25.67 -5.13 -9.23
N THR A 490 26.31 -4.89 -10.38
CA THR A 490 27.76 -4.99 -10.54
C THR A 490 28.32 -3.61 -10.88
N PHE A 491 29.23 -3.12 -10.04
CA PHE A 491 30.04 -1.95 -10.36
C PHE A 491 31.25 -2.35 -11.21
N THR A 492 31.52 -1.61 -12.27
CA THR A 492 32.78 -1.66 -13.00
C THR A 492 33.33 -0.26 -13.25
N GLY A 493 34.57 -0.06 -12.81
CA GLY A 493 35.22 1.24 -12.81
C GLY A 493 36.62 1.15 -12.23
N PRO A 494 37.43 2.22 -12.31
CA PRO A 494 38.78 2.22 -11.75
C PRO A 494 38.72 2.18 -10.22
N GLU A 495 39.64 1.46 -9.58
CA GLU A 495 39.71 1.28 -8.12
C GLU A 495 39.75 2.61 -7.34
N THR A 496 40.38 3.63 -7.93
CA THR A 496 40.48 4.99 -7.39
C THR A 496 39.16 5.75 -7.35
N LEU A 497 38.15 5.32 -8.12
CA LEU A 497 36.82 5.94 -8.21
C LEU A 497 35.72 4.95 -7.80
N LYS A 498 36.05 3.96 -6.97
CA LYS A 498 35.05 3.01 -6.48
C LYS A 498 33.97 3.70 -5.65
N PRO A 499 32.76 3.12 -5.57
CA PRO A 499 31.70 3.64 -4.72
C PRO A 499 32.06 3.65 -3.24
N ASP A 500 31.34 4.44 -2.47
CA ASP A 500 31.46 4.41 -1.01
C ASP A 500 31.13 2.99 -0.53
N ILE A 501 32.12 2.36 0.10
CA ILE A 501 32.02 0.98 0.57
C ILE A 501 30.87 0.80 1.56
N LYS A 502 30.52 1.84 2.32
CA LYS A 502 29.41 1.81 3.26
C LYS A 502 28.07 1.59 2.57
N VAL A 503 27.90 2.13 1.35
CA VAL A 503 26.69 1.95 0.55
C VAL A 503 26.57 0.50 0.10
N ILE A 504 27.69 -0.10 -0.31
CA ILE A 504 27.76 -1.50 -0.75
C ILE A 504 27.54 -2.45 0.43
N GLU A 505 28.24 -2.24 1.54
CA GLU A 505 28.13 -3.07 2.75
C GLU A 505 26.71 -3.05 3.32
N ARG A 506 26.06 -1.87 3.35
CA ARG A 506 24.66 -1.75 3.79
C ARG A 506 23.72 -2.60 2.95
N ALA A 507 23.82 -2.49 1.63
CA ALA A 507 22.97 -3.27 0.72
C ALA A 507 23.23 -4.78 0.83
N GLN A 508 24.49 -5.19 1.00
CA GLN A 508 24.87 -6.60 1.18
C GLN A 508 24.38 -7.18 2.52
N GLN A 509 24.42 -6.40 3.60
CA GLN A 509 23.87 -6.80 4.91
C GLN A 509 22.37 -7.10 4.83
N ASN A 510 21.66 -6.40 3.94
CA ASN A 510 20.23 -6.58 3.70
C ASN A 510 19.93 -7.68 2.68
N GLY A 511 20.93 -8.48 2.27
CA GLY A 511 20.76 -9.64 1.38
C GLY A 511 20.86 -9.34 -0.12
N THR A 512 21.13 -8.07 -0.49
CA THR A 512 21.27 -7.65 -1.90
C THR A 512 22.61 -8.06 -2.48
N LYS A 513 22.61 -8.61 -3.70
CA LYS A 513 23.84 -9.01 -4.40
C LYS A 513 24.46 -7.82 -5.13
N ILE A 514 25.35 -7.11 -4.45
CA ILE A 514 26.22 -6.09 -5.05
C ILE A 514 27.65 -6.61 -5.16
N SER A 515 28.29 -6.40 -6.31
CA SER A 515 29.66 -6.86 -6.60
C SER A 515 30.49 -5.78 -7.28
N ILE A 516 31.81 -5.82 -7.07
CA ILE A 516 32.78 -4.96 -7.76
C ILE A 516 33.59 -5.85 -8.71
N GLU A 517 33.64 -5.48 -9.99
CA GLU A 517 34.44 -6.14 -11.02
C GLU A 517 35.14 -5.08 -11.89
N HIS A 518 36.45 -4.91 -11.71
CA HIS A 518 37.22 -3.86 -12.39
C HIS A 518 37.53 -4.17 -13.85
N ASN A 519 37.33 -5.40 -14.32
CA ASN A 519 37.41 -5.72 -15.74
C ASN A 519 36.04 -5.51 -16.40
N PRO A 520 35.86 -4.49 -17.24
CA PRO A 520 34.54 -4.15 -17.80
C PRO A 520 33.96 -5.27 -18.65
N THR A 521 34.80 -6.04 -19.37
CA THR A 521 34.37 -7.18 -20.18
C THR A 521 33.82 -8.32 -19.31
N LEU A 522 34.44 -8.59 -18.14
CA LEU A 522 33.94 -9.58 -17.19
C LEU A 522 32.67 -9.10 -16.49
N ALA A 523 32.62 -7.82 -16.11
CA ALA A 523 31.48 -7.22 -15.44
C ALA A 523 30.21 -7.31 -16.30
N ILE A 524 30.30 -6.95 -17.58
CA ILE A 524 29.17 -6.88 -18.51
C ILE A 524 28.65 -8.25 -18.97
N LYS A 525 29.43 -9.31 -18.80
CA LYS A 525 29.02 -10.67 -19.16
C LYS A 525 27.66 -11.01 -18.54
N ASP A 526 26.71 -11.45 -19.38
CA ASP A 526 25.34 -11.83 -19.00
C ASP A 526 24.48 -10.70 -18.38
N ALA A 527 24.89 -9.42 -18.54
CA ALA A 527 24.10 -8.27 -18.09
C ALA A 527 22.76 -8.18 -18.83
N ASP A 528 21.70 -7.86 -18.08
CA ASP A 528 20.37 -7.52 -18.60
C ASP A 528 20.24 -6.01 -18.87
N LEU A 529 20.97 -5.19 -18.09
CA LEU A 529 21.00 -3.74 -18.21
C LEU A 529 22.43 -3.23 -17.98
N VAL A 530 22.92 -2.36 -18.87
CA VAL A 530 24.17 -1.61 -18.70
C VAL A 530 23.84 -0.14 -18.57
N VAL A 531 24.34 0.49 -17.50
CA VAL A 531 24.10 1.91 -17.19
C VAL A 531 25.43 2.63 -17.02
N THR A 532 25.50 3.85 -17.52
CA THR A 532 26.63 4.76 -17.27
C THR A 532 26.11 6.17 -17.01
N ASP A 533 27.00 7.07 -16.63
CA ASP A 533 26.70 8.47 -16.35
C ASP A 533 27.89 9.33 -16.75
N THR A 534 27.66 10.63 -16.76
CA THR A 534 28.64 11.62 -17.13
C THR A 534 29.91 11.50 -16.28
N TRP A 535 31.05 11.24 -16.92
CA TRP A 535 32.33 11.07 -16.23
C TRP A 535 32.83 12.34 -15.53
N ILE A 536 32.45 13.51 -16.04
CA ILE A 536 32.94 14.81 -15.60
C ILE A 536 31.75 15.69 -15.24
N SER A 537 31.67 16.12 -13.97
CA SER A 537 30.65 17.07 -13.55
C SER A 537 30.98 18.47 -14.06
N MET A 538 29.94 19.26 -14.38
CA MET A 538 30.07 20.65 -14.84
C MET A 538 30.89 21.55 -13.88
N HIS A 539 31.05 21.16 -12.61
CA HIS A 539 31.69 21.97 -11.57
C HIS A 539 33.13 21.53 -11.23
N ASP A 540 33.67 20.49 -11.88
CA ASP A 540 35.02 19.99 -11.57
C ASP A 540 36.11 20.95 -12.11
N LEU A 541 37.22 21.09 -11.37
CA LEU A 541 38.42 21.82 -11.84
C LEU A 541 39.05 21.12 -13.06
N GLN A 542 39.54 21.88 -14.03
CA GLN A 542 40.01 21.35 -15.33
C GLN A 542 41.10 20.26 -15.21
N SER A 543 42.03 20.38 -14.26
CA SER A 543 43.05 19.37 -13.99
C SER A 543 42.53 18.08 -13.31
N ALA A 544 41.35 18.14 -12.68
CA ALA A 544 40.65 16.95 -12.18
C ALA A 544 39.90 16.24 -13.32
N ARG A 545 39.35 17.01 -14.28
CA ARG A 545 38.65 16.48 -15.46
C ARG A 545 39.54 15.58 -16.32
N GLU A 546 40.73 16.05 -16.68
CA GLU A 546 41.67 15.30 -17.54
C GLU A 546 42.13 13.98 -16.88
N ARG A 547 42.44 14.02 -15.59
CA ARG A 547 42.83 12.81 -14.83
C ARG A 547 41.70 11.81 -14.70
N ARG A 548 40.45 12.28 -14.50
CA ARG A 548 39.26 11.43 -14.38
C ARG A 548 38.93 10.77 -15.72
N HIS A 549 38.94 11.55 -16.80
CA HIS A 549 38.73 11.05 -18.16
C HIS A 549 39.70 9.91 -18.53
N ASN A 550 41.00 10.07 -18.27
CA ASN A 550 42.00 9.05 -18.61
C ASN A 550 41.81 7.74 -17.82
N GLN A 551 41.34 7.81 -16.57
CA GLN A 551 41.06 6.63 -15.75
C GLN A 551 39.78 5.90 -16.18
N LEU A 552 38.79 6.64 -16.67
CA LEU A 552 37.49 6.10 -17.08
C LEU A 552 37.47 5.63 -18.53
N ARG A 553 38.40 6.08 -19.39
CA ARG A 553 38.46 5.70 -20.81
C ARG A 553 38.36 4.19 -21.09
N PRO A 554 39.01 3.29 -20.31
CA PRO A 554 38.86 1.84 -20.50
C PRO A 554 37.45 1.29 -20.20
N TYR A 555 36.62 2.07 -19.52
CA TYR A 555 35.25 1.74 -19.12
C TYR A 555 34.19 2.39 -20.02
N GLN A 556 34.59 2.98 -21.16
CA GLN A 556 33.64 3.52 -22.15
C GLN A 556 32.68 2.44 -22.60
N VAL A 557 31.38 2.73 -22.54
CA VAL A 557 30.36 1.84 -23.12
C VAL A 557 30.34 2.03 -24.64
N ASN A 558 31.06 1.16 -25.33
CA ASN A 558 31.13 1.09 -26.78
C ASN A 558 30.50 -0.21 -27.30
N LYS A 559 30.39 -0.34 -28.63
CA LYS A 559 29.77 -1.51 -29.27
C LYS A 559 30.45 -2.82 -28.90
N GLU A 560 31.78 -2.83 -28.84
CA GLU A 560 32.57 -4.02 -28.50
C GLU A 560 32.25 -4.47 -27.08
N LEU A 561 32.30 -3.55 -26.12
CA LEU A 561 32.02 -3.84 -24.72
C LEU A 561 30.57 -4.32 -24.52
N LEU A 562 29.60 -3.63 -25.13
CA LEU A 562 28.18 -3.99 -25.04
C LEU A 562 27.88 -5.35 -25.71
N SER A 563 28.70 -5.78 -26.68
CA SER A 563 28.53 -7.09 -27.35
C SER A 563 28.75 -8.30 -26.42
N HIS A 564 29.37 -8.08 -25.25
CA HIS A 564 29.53 -9.11 -24.21
C HIS A 564 28.31 -9.25 -23.29
N ALA A 565 27.35 -8.33 -23.35
CA ALA A 565 26.08 -8.42 -22.62
C ALA A 565 25.14 -9.45 -23.25
N LYS A 566 23.97 -9.68 -22.64
CA LYS A 566 22.91 -10.45 -23.31
C LYS A 566 22.49 -9.78 -24.61
N SER A 567 22.10 -10.58 -25.60
CA SER A 567 21.66 -10.09 -26.91
C SER A 567 20.40 -9.21 -26.88
N ASN A 568 19.66 -9.21 -25.77
CA ASN A 568 18.49 -8.37 -25.53
C ASN A 568 18.70 -7.34 -24.39
N ALA A 569 19.94 -7.16 -23.92
CA ALA A 569 20.28 -6.21 -22.87
C ALA A 569 19.89 -4.78 -23.28
N LEU A 570 19.53 -3.97 -22.30
CA LEU A 570 19.27 -2.54 -22.49
C LEU A 570 20.51 -1.72 -22.11
N PHE A 571 20.62 -0.55 -22.72
CA PHE A 571 21.58 0.49 -22.38
C PHE A 571 20.83 1.75 -21.92
N MET A 572 21.21 2.26 -20.75
CA MET A 572 20.68 3.48 -20.14
C MET A 572 21.80 4.46 -19.79
N HIS A 573 21.45 5.72 -19.68
CA HIS A 573 22.37 6.78 -19.33
C HIS A 573 21.62 7.90 -18.65
N CYS A 574 22.04 8.26 -17.43
CA CYS A 574 21.55 9.46 -16.75
C CYS A 574 22.02 10.71 -17.50
N LEU A 575 21.28 11.11 -18.54
CA LEU A 575 21.61 12.24 -19.40
C LEU A 575 21.82 13.52 -18.55
N PRO A 576 22.37 14.64 -19.10
CA PRO A 576 22.96 14.76 -20.44
C PRO A 576 24.21 13.88 -20.56
N ALA A 577 24.62 13.57 -21.78
CA ALA A 577 25.84 12.82 -22.04
C ALA A 577 26.79 13.62 -22.93
N HIS A 578 28.09 13.49 -22.70
CA HIS A 578 29.16 13.82 -23.62
C HIS A 578 29.39 12.63 -24.55
N ARG A 579 28.89 12.77 -25.78
CA ARG A 579 29.04 11.74 -26.81
C ARG A 579 30.52 11.41 -27.03
N ASP A 580 30.79 10.12 -27.19
CA ASP A 580 32.12 9.57 -27.46
C ASP A 580 33.13 9.73 -26.30
N GLU A 581 32.66 10.16 -25.13
CA GLU A 581 33.35 10.06 -23.84
C GLU A 581 32.85 8.85 -23.06
N GLU A 582 31.76 8.95 -22.29
CA GLU A 582 31.24 7.84 -21.49
C GLU A 582 30.57 6.72 -22.29
N ALA A 583 29.93 7.07 -23.41
CA ALA A 583 29.36 6.13 -24.35
C ALA A 583 29.56 6.61 -25.78
N THR A 584 29.84 5.68 -26.69
CA THR A 584 29.94 6.02 -28.12
C THR A 584 28.59 6.42 -28.69
N SER A 585 28.59 7.32 -29.67
CA SER A 585 27.37 7.71 -30.39
C SER A 585 26.63 6.50 -30.99
N GLU A 586 27.36 5.48 -31.46
CA GLU A 586 26.77 4.23 -31.99
C GLU A 586 25.98 3.45 -30.93
N VAL A 587 26.43 3.45 -29.67
CA VAL A 587 25.68 2.81 -28.57
C VAL A 587 24.46 3.65 -28.20
N MET A 588 24.64 4.97 -28.05
CA MET A 588 23.58 5.88 -27.64
C MET A 588 22.41 5.92 -28.64
N ASP A 589 22.70 5.85 -29.93
CA ASP A 589 21.69 5.84 -31.01
C ASP A 589 21.37 4.41 -31.49
N GLY A 590 21.95 3.40 -30.84
CA GLY A 590 21.83 1.99 -31.21
C GLY A 590 20.57 1.32 -30.69
N LYS A 591 20.25 0.15 -31.24
CA LYS A 591 19.02 -0.63 -30.94
C LYS A 591 18.85 -1.07 -29.46
N HIS A 592 19.92 -1.01 -28.67
CA HIS A 592 19.90 -1.37 -27.25
C HIS A 592 19.61 -0.17 -26.35
N SER A 593 19.74 1.04 -26.88
CA SER A 593 19.58 2.28 -26.12
C SER A 593 18.11 2.60 -25.88
N VAL A 594 17.81 2.94 -24.63
CA VAL A 594 16.50 3.45 -24.21
C VAL A 594 16.64 4.79 -23.48
N ILE A 595 17.75 5.51 -23.69
CA ILE A 595 18.12 6.74 -22.97
C ILE A 595 17.09 7.88 -23.14
N PHE A 596 16.36 7.90 -24.25
CA PHE A 596 15.32 8.90 -24.49
C PHE A 596 13.99 8.51 -23.86
N ASP A 597 13.65 7.22 -23.84
CA ASP A 597 12.49 6.70 -23.13
C ASP A 597 12.67 6.90 -21.61
N GLU A 598 13.88 6.65 -21.11
CA GLU A 598 14.32 6.95 -19.74
C GLU A 598 14.12 8.44 -19.40
N ALA A 599 14.56 9.33 -20.28
CA ALA A 599 14.38 10.77 -20.11
C ALA A 599 12.91 11.20 -20.14
N GLU A 600 12.05 10.56 -20.94
CA GLU A 600 10.60 10.78 -20.93
C GLU A 600 9.96 10.23 -19.64
N ASN A 601 10.34 9.02 -19.22
CA ASN A 601 9.76 8.34 -18.06
C ASN A 601 9.96 9.11 -16.75
N ARG A 602 11.00 9.96 -16.65
CA ARG A 602 11.14 10.93 -15.56
C ARG A 602 9.89 11.79 -15.34
N LEU A 603 9.26 12.29 -16.41
CA LEU A 603 8.02 13.08 -16.30
C LEU A 603 6.92 12.27 -15.61
N HIS A 604 6.70 11.03 -16.06
CA HIS A 604 5.61 10.19 -15.57
C HIS A 604 5.85 9.72 -14.14
N ILE A 605 7.09 9.37 -13.80
CA ILE A 605 7.48 9.02 -12.43
C ILE A 605 7.31 10.20 -11.48
N GLN A 606 7.74 11.39 -11.88
CA GLN A 606 7.58 12.57 -11.03
C GLN A 606 6.09 12.88 -10.78
N LYS A 607 5.23 12.69 -11.79
CA LYS A 607 3.77 12.80 -11.60
C LYS A 607 3.25 11.78 -10.59
N ALA A 608 3.67 10.52 -10.70
CA ALA A 608 3.28 9.47 -9.77
C ALA A 608 3.78 9.76 -8.33
N ILE A 609 5.03 10.20 -8.16
CA ILE A 609 5.60 10.59 -6.87
C ILE A 609 4.83 11.75 -6.26
N MET A 610 4.52 12.80 -7.04
CA MET A 610 3.78 13.97 -6.54
C MET A 610 2.35 13.60 -6.10
N ARG A 611 1.65 12.75 -6.84
CA ARG A 611 0.33 12.23 -6.46
C ARG A 611 0.40 11.47 -5.15
N TRP A 612 1.33 10.53 -5.10
CA TRP A 612 1.59 9.74 -3.90
C TRP A 612 1.91 10.61 -2.67
N CYS A 613 2.67 11.70 -2.84
CA CYS A 613 2.98 12.61 -1.75
C CYS A 613 1.74 13.34 -1.19
N LEU A 614 0.72 13.60 -2.02
CA LEU A 614 -0.48 14.34 -1.61
C LEU A 614 -1.62 13.45 -1.12
N GLU A 615 -1.52 12.15 -1.39
CA GLU A 615 -2.40 11.13 -0.81
C GLU A 615 -1.95 10.73 0.63
N LYS A 616 -0.85 11.33 1.14
CA LYS A 616 -0.25 11.05 2.46
C LYS A 616 -0.57 12.07 3.53
#